data_AF-H9G302-F1
#
_entry.id   AF-H9G302-F1
#
_cell.length_a   1.000
_cell.length_b   1.000
_cell.length_c   1.000
_cell.angle_alpha   90.00
_cell.angle_beta   90.00
_cell.angle_gamma   90.00
#
_symmetry.space_group_name_H-M   'P 1'
#
loop_
_entity.id
_entity.type
_entity.pdbx_description
1 polymer ?
#
loop_
_entity_poly.entity_id
_entity_poly.type
_entity_poly.pdbx_seq_one_letter_code
_entity_poly.pdbx_strand_id
1 'polypeptide(L)'
;MRNCSTEIQALTLCEKQKLINFFKPEGDASGIIENNAFKAFNCSNLSSDLLKEDGSELLEQLWLKLNSLVIPSLQSMCFPLIEIDTSFDVQTLILTAFRDRVLAKLLQDADREFPQLKSILLTILVETEDIPTSLRTKIDICLGKSPSTSKPRYQKKIRSKTDSCLSSKRKSVSWMDDMQDNSRKSSTFCA
;
A
#
# COMPACT_ATOMS: atom_id res chain seq x y z
N MET A 1 -29.67 -6.70 16.68
CA MET A 1 -28.23 -6.55 16.99
C MET A 1 -27.95 -5.07 17.05
N ARG A 2 -27.36 -4.57 18.15
CA ARG A 2 -26.96 -3.15 18.22
C ARG A 2 -25.81 -2.93 17.22
N ASN A 3 -25.87 -1.84 16.47
CA ASN A 3 -24.83 -1.49 15.51
C ASN A 3 -23.69 -0.79 16.26
N CYS A 4 -22.50 -1.37 16.33
CA CYS A 4 -21.36 -0.79 17.04
C CYS A 4 -21.06 0.66 16.61
N SER A 5 -21.34 1.02 15.35
CA SER A 5 -21.22 2.40 14.85
C SER A 5 -22.17 3.35 15.60
N THR A 6 -23.42 2.94 15.85
CA THR A 6 -24.37 3.76 16.63
C THR A 6 -23.97 3.91 18.09
N GLU A 7 -23.32 2.89 18.67
CA GLU A 7 -22.79 2.96 20.03
C GLU A 7 -21.61 3.93 20.09
N ILE A 8 -20.69 3.85 19.12
CA ILE A 8 -19.56 4.79 19.02
C ILE A 8 -20.05 6.23 18.78
N GLN A 9 -21.11 6.43 17.99
CA GLN A 9 -21.71 7.75 17.77
C GLN A 9 -22.21 8.38 19.07
N ALA A 10 -22.80 7.56 19.94
CA ALA A 10 -23.38 7.99 21.22
C ALA A 10 -22.33 8.24 22.33
N LEU A 11 -21.07 7.87 22.10
CA LEU A 11 -19.98 8.13 23.05
C LEU A 11 -19.73 9.63 23.22
N THR A 12 -19.25 9.99 24.41
CA THR A 12 -18.77 11.34 24.68
C THR A 12 -17.52 11.65 23.86
N LEU A 13 -17.22 12.94 23.67
CA LEU A 13 -16.00 13.38 22.97
C LEU A 13 -14.72 12.77 23.58
N CYS A 14 -14.65 12.69 24.91
CA CYS A 14 -13.52 12.11 25.62
C CYS A 14 -13.34 10.61 25.30
N GLU A 15 -14.44 9.86 25.22
CA GLU A 15 -14.41 8.44 24.88
C GLU A 15 -14.05 8.21 23.41
N LYS A 16 -14.60 9.01 22.49
CA LYS A 16 -14.20 8.97 21.07
C LYS A 16 -12.70 9.25 20.90
N GLN A 17 -12.15 10.23 21.63
CA GLN A 17 -10.72 10.52 21.60
C GLN A 17 -9.86 9.36 22.12
N LYS A 18 -10.30 8.67 23.18
CA LYS A 18 -9.63 7.46 23.69
C LYS A 18 -9.62 6.35 22.63
N LEU A 19 -10.72 6.15 21.91
CA LEU A 19 -10.79 5.19 20.81
C LEU A 19 -9.84 5.55 19.66
N ILE A 20 -9.76 6.83 19.28
CA ILE A 20 -8.77 7.27 18.29
C ILE A 20 -7.35 6.95 18.78
N ASN A 21 -7.03 7.28 20.03
CA ASN A 21 -5.71 7.04 20.61
C ASN A 21 -5.37 5.55 20.71
N PHE A 22 -6.37 4.67 20.86
CA PHE A 22 -6.18 3.22 20.84
C PHE A 22 -5.60 2.72 19.51
N PHE A 23 -5.96 3.33 18.38
CA PHE A 23 -5.46 2.96 17.04
C PHE A 23 -4.15 3.68 16.65
N LYS A 24 -3.77 4.75 17.33
CA LYS A 24 -2.51 5.46 17.06
C LYS A 24 -1.30 4.54 17.30
N PRO A 25 -0.11 4.86 16.76
CA PRO A 25 1.07 3.97 16.83
C PRO A 25 1.44 3.50 18.24
N GLU A 26 1.32 4.39 19.23
CA GLU A 26 1.58 4.12 20.66
C GLU A 26 0.37 3.51 21.41
N GLY A 27 -0.74 3.30 20.72
CA GLY A 27 -1.95 2.70 21.26
C GLY A 27 -1.90 1.17 21.30
N ASP A 28 -2.86 0.58 22.01
CA ASP A 28 -2.90 -0.86 22.26
C ASP A 28 -3.19 -1.70 21.00
N ALA A 29 -3.79 -1.10 19.96
CA ALA A 29 -4.11 -1.81 18.72
C ALA A 29 -2.87 -2.48 18.08
N SER A 30 -1.73 -1.79 18.11
CA SER A 30 -0.45 -2.31 17.61
C SER A 30 -0.03 -3.59 18.31
N GLY A 31 -0.14 -3.63 19.64
CA GLY A 31 0.19 -4.81 20.44
C GLY A 31 -0.80 -5.97 20.24
N ILE A 32 -2.07 -5.67 19.97
CA ILE A 32 -3.08 -6.70 19.66
C ILE A 32 -2.79 -7.35 18.30
N ILE A 33 -2.43 -6.57 17.28
CA ILE A 33 -2.05 -7.09 15.96
C ILE A 33 -0.85 -8.03 16.08
N GLU A 34 0.18 -7.61 16.82
CA GLU A 34 1.36 -8.41 17.10
C GLU A 34 1.03 -9.73 17.82
N ASN A 35 0.24 -9.65 18.89
CA ASN A 35 -0.18 -10.83 19.66
C ASN A 35 -1.01 -11.81 18.82
N ASN A 36 -1.85 -11.31 17.91
CA ASN A 36 -2.59 -12.16 16.99
C ASN A 36 -1.66 -12.88 16.00
N ALA A 37 -0.60 -12.22 15.54
CA ALA A 37 0.43 -12.87 14.73
C ALA A 37 1.16 -13.95 15.53
N PHE A 38 1.57 -13.69 16.79
CA PHE A 38 2.17 -14.70 17.66
C PHE A 38 1.30 -15.94 17.81
N LYS A 39 -0.01 -15.75 18.03
CA LYS A 39 -0.98 -16.85 18.13
C LYS A 39 -1.12 -17.62 16.82
N ALA A 40 -1.18 -16.93 15.69
CA ALA A 40 -1.30 -17.58 14.38
C ALA A 40 -0.08 -18.46 14.09
N PHE A 41 1.13 -17.94 14.31
CA PHE A 41 2.39 -18.65 14.10
C PHE A 41 2.75 -19.61 15.24
N ASN A 42 1.94 -19.67 16.31
CA ASN A 42 2.24 -20.44 17.52
C ASN A 42 3.67 -20.19 18.05
N CYS A 43 4.06 -18.92 18.16
CA CYS A 43 5.42 -18.51 18.52
C CYS A 43 5.41 -17.46 19.65
N SER A 44 6.54 -17.30 20.33
CA SER A 44 6.75 -16.24 21.33
C SER A 44 7.43 -14.99 20.74
N ASN A 45 8.03 -15.12 19.55
CA ASN A 45 8.64 -14.02 18.82
C ASN A 45 8.58 -14.29 17.32
N LEU A 46 8.39 -13.24 16.53
CA LEU A 46 8.38 -13.33 15.07
C LEU A 46 9.82 -13.28 14.54
N SER A 47 10.13 -14.14 13.58
CA SER A 47 11.40 -14.16 12.86
C SER A 47 11.21 -14.61 11.42
N SER A 48 12.21 -14.40 10.56
CA SER A 48 12.19 -14.82 9.16
C SER A 48 12.13 -16.33 8.95
N ASP A 49 12.57 -17.11 9.94
CA ASP A 49 12.46 -18.57 9.90
C ASP A 49 11.00 -19.03 9.83
N LEU A 50 10.08 -18.25 10.38
CA LEU A 50 8.65 -18.52 10.31
C LEU A 50 8.08 -18.33 8.90
N LEU A 51 8.81 -17.76 7.94
CA LEU A 51 8.41 -17.69 6.53
C LEU A 51 8.95 -18.87 5.72
N LYS A 52 9.62 -19.84 6.35
CA LYS A 52 9.99 -21.10 5.71
C LYS A 52 8.78 -22.03 5.63
N GLU A 53 8.84 -22.98 4.71
CA GLU A 53 7.78 -23.99 4.51
C GLU A 53 6.40 -23.32 4.33
N ASP A 54 5.43 -23.64 5.18
CA ASP A 54 4.03 -23.22 5.05
C ASP A 54 3.75 -21.84 5.64
N GLY A 55 4.73 -21.23 6.33
CA GLY A 55 4.46 -20.02 7.10
C GLY A 55 4.16 -18.77 6.26
N SER A 56 4.56 -18.76 4.98
CA SER A 56 4.11 -17.73 4.04
C SER A 56 2.63 -17.85 3.68
N GLU A 57 2.09 -19.06 3.61
CA GLU A 57 0.65 -19.29 3.37
C GLU A 57 -0.16 -18.88 4.60
N LEU A 58 0.36 -19.16 5.79
CA LEU A 58 -0.23 -18.70 7.05
C LEU A 58 -0.27 -17.18 7.14
N LEU A 59 0.81 -16.49 6.74
CA LEU A 59 0.84 -15.03 6.66
C LEU A 59 -0.22 -14.50 5.68
N GLU A 60 -0.38 -15.16 4.53
CA GLU A 60 -1.40 -14.82 3.54
C GLU A 60 -2.82 -15.00 4.09
N GLN A 61 -3.11 -16.09 4.80
CA GLN A 61 -4.41 -16.30 5.44
C GLN A 61 -4.71 -15.23 6.50
N LEU A 62 -3.72 -14.90 7.33
CA LEU A 62 -3.84 -13.85 8.34
C LEU A 62 -4.08 -12.48 7.67
N TRP A 63 -3.34 -12.19 6.60
CA TRP A 63 -3.53 -10.98 5.79
C TRP A 63 -4.92 -10.92 5.17
N LEU A 64 -5.40 -12.01 4.55
CA LEU A 64 -6.72 -12.07 3.95
C LEU A 64 -7.80 -11.75 4.99
N LYS A 65 -7.71 -12.33 6.19
CA LYS A 65 -8.63 -12.02 7.28
C LYS A 65 -8.54 -10.56 7.72
N LEU A 66 -7.32 -10.01 7.84
CA LEU A 66 -7.12 -8.61 8.21
C LEU A 66 -7.75 -7.66 7.17
N ASN A 67 -7.42 -7.87 5.90
CA ASN A 67 -7.74 -6.96 4.81
C ASN A 67 -9.18 -7.10 4.30
N SER A 68 -9.75 -8.31 4.28
CA SER A 68 -11.10 -8.54 3.76
C SER A 68 -12.21 -8.46 4.80
N LEU A 69 -11.87 -8.61 6.08
CA LEU A 69 -12.87 -8.67 7.16
C LEU A 69 -12.62 -7.63 8.25
N VAL A 70 -11.44 -7.64 8.87
CA VAL A 70 -11.19 -6.81 10.06
C VAL A 70 -11.18 -5.33 9.70
N ILE A 71 -10.39 -4.91 8.71
CA ILE A 71 -10.28 -3.50 8.30
C ILE A 71 -11.64 -2.96 7.83
N PRO A 72 -12.38 -3.59 6.90
CA PRO A 72 -13.69 -3.10 6.49
C PRO A 72 -14.69 -2.99 7.65
N SER A 73 -14.66 -3.96 8.57
CA SER A 73 -15.52 -3.91 9.77
C SER A 73 -15.15 -2.74 10.67
N LEU A 74 -13.85 -2.52 10.91
CA LEU A 74 -13.36 -1.40 11.71
C LEU A 74 -13.69 -0.06 11.05
N GLN A 75 -13.54 0.08 9.73
CA GLN A 75 -13.90 1.30 9.00
C GLN A 75 -15.39 1.64 9.18
N SER A 76 -16.27 0.65 9.05
CA SER A 76 -17.72 0.82 9.27
C SER A 76 -18.06 1.19 10.72
N MET A 77 -17.45 0.49 11.68
CA MET A 77 -17.69 0.76 13.11
C MET A 77 -17.15 2.12 13.54
N CYS A 78 -15.94 2.48 13.10
CA CYS A 78 -15.23 3.67 13.55
C CYS A 78 -15.52 4.91 12.71
N PHE A 79 -16.37 4.84 11.67
CA PHE A 79 -16.76 5.97 10.84
C PHE A 79 -17.15 7.24 11.64
N PRO A 80 -17.93 7.15 12.75
CA PRO A 80 -18.23 8.30 13.61
C PRO A 80 -17.03 9.07 14.17
N LEU A 81 -15.85 8.46 14.24
CA LEU A 81 -14.65 9.09 14.80
C LEU A 81 -14.08 10.18 13.88
N ILE A 82 -14.45 10.18 12.60
CA ILE A 82 -14.04 11.21 11.63
C ILE A 82 -14.54 12.62 12.00
N GLU A 83 -15.62 12.70 12.79
CA GLU A 83 -16.14 13.96 13.32
C GLU A 83 -15.17 14.62 14.32
N ILE A 84 -14.31 13.83 14.96
CA ILE A 84 -13.34 14.30 15.95
C ILE A 84 -12.00 14.58 15.28
N ASP A 85 -11.58 13.70 14.37
CA ASP A 85 -10.33 13.81 13.64
C ASP A 85 -10.58 13.41 12.18
N THR A 86 -10.64 14.40 11.28
CA THR A 86 -10.89 14.17 9.86
C THR A 86 -9.76 13.42 9.17
N SER A 87 -8.58 13.34 9.79
CA SER A 87 -7.44 12.55 9.31
C SER A 87 -7.42 11.13 9.86
N PHE A 88 -8.41 10.76 10.68
CA PHE A 88 -8.51 9.41 11.23
C PHE A 88 -8.80 8.38 10.13
N ASP A 89 -7.75 7.64 9.76
CA ASP A 89 -7.82 6.52 8.85
C ASP A 89 -7.43 5.22 9.57
N VAL A 90 -8.46 4.44 9.96
CA VAL A 90 -8.24 3.15 10.63
C VAL A 90 -7.55 2.12 9.73
N GLN A 91 -7.71 2.20 8.40
CA GLN A 91 -7.02 1.29 7.49
C GLN A 91 -5.52 1.57 7.52
N THR A 92 -5.11 2.82 7.30
CA THR A 92 -3.70 3.20 7.34
C THR A 92 -3.08 2.88 8.70
N LEU A 93 -3.78 3.15 9.81
CA LEU A 93 -3.29 2.86 11.16
C LEU A 93 -3.06 1.36 11.39
N ILE A 94 -4.03 0.52 11.02
CA ILE A 94 -3.94 -0.94 11.19
C ILE A 94 -2.87 -1.54 10.26
N LEU A 95 -2.79 -1.08 9.01
CA LEU A 95 -1.78 -1.55 8.05
C LEU A 95 -0.36 -1.12 8.45
N THR A 96 -0.21 0.09 8.98
CA THR A 96 1.06 0.59 9.54
C THR A 96 1.49 -0.25 10.74
N ALA A 97 0.57 -0.55 11.66
CA ALA A 97 0.87 -1.42 12.79
C ALA A 97 1.23 -2.85 12.35
N PHE A 98 0.52 -3.42 11.37
CA PHE A 98 0.87 -4.72 10.79
C PHE A 98 2.27 -4.71 10.15
N ARG A 99 2.60 -3.66 9.39
CA ARG A 99 3.93 -3.46 8.82
C ARG A 99 5.01 -3.44 9.90
N ASP A 100 4.85 -2.60 10.90
CA ASP A 100 5.90 -2.31 11.88
C ASP A 100 6.06 -3.42 12.93
N ARG A 101 4.96 -4.07 13.32
CA ARG A 101 4.98 -5.08 14.37
C ARG A 101 5.10 -6.51 13.84
N VAL A 102 4.62 -6.78 12.63
CA VAL A 102 4.59 -8.13 12.06
C VAL A 102 5.58 -8.26 10.92
N LEU A 103 5.42 -7.50 9.84
CA LEU A 103 6.27 -7.64 8.66
C LEU A 103 7.72 -7.26 8.92
N ALA A 104 7.97 -6.21 9.69
CA ALA A 104 9.34 -5.77 10.00
C ALA A 104 10.17 -6.88 10.66
N LYS A 105 9.53 -7.69 11.52
CA LYS A 105 10.16 -8.81 12.23
C LYS A 105 10.27 -10.05 11.34
N LEU A 106 9.18 -10.42 10.65
CA LEU A 106 9.16 -11.57 9.74
C LEU A 106 10.14 -11.38 8.56
N LEU A 107 10.40 -10.15 8.12
CA LEU A 107 11.30 -9.87 7.00
C LEU A 107 12.69 -9.43 7.43
N GLN A 108 12.98 -9.38 8.74
CA GLN A 108 14.22 -8.84 9.28
C GLN A 108 15.46 -9.45 8.62
N ASP A 109 15.47 -10.78 8.48
CA ASP A 109 16.58 -11.53 7.86
C ASP A 109 16.18 -12.17 6.52
N ALA A 110 15.14 -11.65 5.86
CA ALA A 110 14.78 -12.11 4.52
C ALA A 110 15.89 -11.76 3.51
N ASP A 111 16.37 -12.77 2.79
CA ASP A 111 17.41 -12.70 1.77
C ASP A 111 16.98 -13.35 0.44
N ARG A 112 15.74 -13.86 0.38
CA ARG A 112 15.15 -14.54 -0.77
C ARG A 112 13.82 -13.92 -1.20
N GLU A 113 13.39 -14.28 -2.40
CA GLU A 113 12.09 -13.91 -2.94
C GLU A 113 10.94 -14.68 -2.27
N PHE A 114 9.80 -14.02 -2.13
CA PHE A 114 8.55 -14.60 -1.65
C PHE A 114 7.40 -14.19 -2.58
N PRO A 115 7.26 -14.83 -3.76
CA PRO A 115 6.23 -14.47 -4.75
C PRO A 115 4.80 -14.43 -4.19
N GLN A 116 4.47 -15.34 -3.28
CA GLN A 116 3.18 -15.45 -2.60
C GLN A 116 2.85 -14.21 -1.74
N LEU A 117 3.86 -13.55 -1.19
CA LEU A 117 3.64 -12.34 -0.37
C LEU A 117 3.51 -11.07 -1.21
N LYS A 118 3.68 -11.15 -2.54
CA LYS A 118 3.73 -9.98 -3.43
C LYS A 118 2.54 -9.04 -3.26
N SER A 119 1.32 -9.57 -3.17
CA SER A 119 0.11 -8.77 -2.98
C SER A 119 0.15 -7.98 -1.68
N ILE A 120 0.53 -8.65 -0.58
CA ILE A 120 0.66 -8.08 0.76
C ILE A 120 1.69 -6.95 0.74
N LEU A 121 2.88 -7.25 0.22
CA LEU A 121 4.02 -6.34 0.20
C LEU A 121 3.73 -5.08 -0.62
N LEU A 122 3.14 -5.24 -1.81
CA LEU A 122 2.77 -4.10 -2.65
C LEU A 122 1.67 -3.25 -1.99
N THR A 123 0.69 -3.88 -1.35
CA THR A 123 -0.36 -3.14 -0.64
C THR A 123 0.24 -2.30 0.48
N ILE A 124 1.13 -2.87 1.29
CA ILE A 124 1.80 -2.15 2.38
C ILE A 124 2.66 -1.00 1.87
N LEU A 125 3.34 -1.17 0.73
CA LEU A 125 4.11 -0.10 0.09
C LEU A 125 3.25 1.08 -0.40
N VAL A 126 1.97 0.85 -0.69
CA VAL A 126 1.04 1.86 -1.19
C VAL A 126 0.27 2.53 -0.05
N GLU A 127 -0.22 1.72 0.88
CA GLU A 127 -1.19 2.13 1.90
C GLU A 127 -0.55 2.66 3.20
N THR A 128 0.78 2.56 3.33
CA THR A 128 1.49 3.02 4.53
C THR A 128 2.58 4.03 4.19
N GLU A 129 2.68 5.07 5.01
CA GLU A 129 3.65 6.16 4.85
C GLU A 129 4.94 5.90 5.64
N ASP A 130 6.04 6.58 5.28
CA ASP A 130 7.30 6.58 6.02
C ASP A 130 7.93 5.20 6.31
N ILE A 131 7.88 4.30 5.32
CA ILE A 131 8.46 2.96 5.45
C ILE A 131 9.99 3.05 5.68
N PRO A 132 10.52 2.50 6.79
CA PRO A 132 11.95 2.53 7.07
C PRO A 132 12.77 1.94 5.91
N THR A 133 13.89 2.58 5.54
CA THR A 133 14.71 2.15 4.39
C THR A 133 15.21 0.71 4.51
N SER A 134 15.52 0.26 5.73
CA SER A 134 15.89 -1.12 6.02
C SER A 134 14.78 -2.09 5.65
N LEU A 135 13.55 -1.86 6.13
CA LEU A 135 12.39 -2.68 5.80
C LEU A 135 12.07 -2.61 4.30
N ARG A 136 12.12 -1.43 3.69
CA ARG A 136 11.87 -1.27 2.25
C ARG A 136 12.85 -2.10 1.41
N THR A 137 14.12 -2.14 1.79
CA THR A 137 15.13 -2.97 1.12
C THR A 137 14.78 -4.45 1.23
N LYS A 138 14.32 -4.91 2.39
CA LYS A 138 13.86 -6.30 2.60
C LYS A 138 12.63 -6.62 1.75
N ILE A 139 11.65 -5.72 1.70
CA ILE A 139 10.48 -5.86 0.83
C ILE A 139 10.90 -5.97 -0.64
N ASP A 140 11.82 -5.13 -1.11
CA ASP A 140 12.31 -5.17 -2.49
C ASP A 140 13.00 -6.49 -2.83
N ILE A 141 13.81 -7.06 -1.92
CA ILE A 141 14.39 -8.40 -2.05
C ILE A 141 13.29 -9.47 -2.17
N CYS A 142 12.29 -9.44 -1.28
CA CYS A 142 11.18 -10.39 -1.31
C CYS A 142 10.36 -10.29 -2.61
N LEU A 143 10.34 -9.12 -3.25
CA LEU A 143 9.69 -8.87 -4.54
C LEU A 143 10.58 -9.20 -5.75
N GLY A 144 11.80 -9.72 -5.56
CA GLY A 144 12.74 -10.05 -6.63
C GLY A 144 13.39 -8.85 -7.30
N LYS A 145 13.38 -7.69 -6.63
CA LYS A 145 14.14 -6.53 -7.11
C LYS A 145 15.56 -6.64 -6.56
N SER A 146 16.53 -6.77 -7.48
CA SER A 146 17.95 -6.72 -7.11
C SER A 146 18.26 -5.40 -6.39
N PRO A 147 19.07 -5.38 -5.32
CA PRO A 147 19.46 -4.16 -4.59
C PRO A 147 20.36 -3.20 -5.40
N SER A 148 20.34 -3.23 -6.74
CA SER A 148 21.08 -2.32 -7.59
C SER A 148 20.17 -1.55 -8.55
N THR A 149 20.22 -0.21 -8.40
CA THR A 149 19.80 0.84 -9.36
C THR A 149 18.37 1.39 -9.34
N SER A 150 17.90 1.87 -8.18
CA SER A 150 17.00 3.04 -8.17
C SER A 150 17.82 4.35 -8.19
N LYS A 151 18.51 4.62 -9.30
CA LYS A 151 18.93 6.01 -9.58
C LYS A 151 17.67 6.83 -9.91
N PRO A 152 17.55 8.08 -9.46
CA PRO A 152 16.41 8.91 -9.80
C PRO A 152 16.40 9.10 -11.32
N ARG A 153 15.28 8.69 -11.94
CA ARG A 153 15.05 8.78 -13.39
C ARG A 153 14.76 10.22 -13.80
N TYR A 154 15.69 11.14 -13.57
CA TYR A 154 15.73 12.46 -14.20
C TYR A 154 17.19 12.93 -14.33
N GLN A 155 17.93 12.30 -15.24
CA GLN A 155 19.05 13.00 -15.89
C GLN A 155 18.61 13.40 -17.29
N LYS A 156 18.30 14.70 -17.40
CA LYS A 156 18.12 15.44 -18.64
C LYS A 156 19.32 15.11 -19.54
N LYS A 157 19.06 14.41 -20.66
CA LYS A 157 20.09 14.04 -21.63
C LYS A 157 20.58 15.33 -22.31
N ILE A 158 21.62 15.95 -21.76
CA ILE A 158 22.36 17.03 -22.43
C ILE A 158 23.08 16.35 -23.60
N ARG A 159 22.57 16.57 -24.80
CA ARG A 159 23.14 16.03 -26.04
C ARG A 159 24.41 16.84 -26.36
N SER A 160 25.57 16.28 -26.04
CA SER A 160 26.86 16.82 -26.45
C SER A 160 26.95 16.84 -27.98
N LYS A 161 27.19 18.04 -28.53
CA LYS A 161 27.54 18.29 -29.93
C LYS A 161 28.99 17.86 -30.16
N THR A 162 29.21 17.01 -31.16
CA THR A 162 30.42 17.02 -31.97
C THR A 162 30.05 16.65 -33.41
N ASP A 163 30.56 17.48 -34.33
CA ASP A 163 30.43 17.48 -35.79
C ASP A 163 30.71 16.12 -36.45
N SER A 164 30.18 15.78 -37.63
CA SER A 164 30.49 16.46 -38.90
C SER A 164 29.83 15.77 -40.12
N CYS A 165 29.54 16.59 -41.14
CA CYS A 165 29.58 16.35 -42.59
C CYS A 165 28.54 15.47 -43.33
N LEU A 166 27.63 16.20 -44.00
CA LEU A 166 27.30 16.15 -45.44
C LEU A 166 26.36 15.07 -46.03
N SER A 167 25.26 15.61 -46.59
CA SER A 167 24.56 15.21 -47.83
C SER A 167 23.70 13.94 -47.80
N SER A 168 22.36 14.08 -47.78
CA SER A 168 21.56 14.35 -48.99
C SER A 168 20.04 14.22 -48.74
N LYS A 169 19.30 15.09 -49.42
CA LYS A 169 17.87 15.04 -49.78
C LYS A 169 16.80 15.29 -48.68
N ARG A 170 16.33 16.54 -48.75
CA ARG A 170 15.06 17.08 -48.25
C ARG A 170 13.85 16.23 -48.67
N LYS A 171 12.93 16.00 -47.74
CA LYS A 171 11.48 16.05 -47.97
C LYS A 171 10.84 16.75 -46.77
N SER A 172 10.41 17.99 -46.99
CA SER A 172 9.56 18.75 -46.07
C SER A 172 8.13 18.26 -46.21
N VAL A 173 7.47 17.94 -45.10
CA VAL A 173 6.01 17.80 -45.07
C VAL A 173 5.49 18.89 -44.15
N SER A 174 4.76 19.80 -44.78
CA SER A 174 4.02 20.93 -44.20
C SER A 174 2.76 20.41 -43.53
N TRP A 175 2.52 20.79 -42.27
CA TRP A 175 1.20 20.68 -41.64
C TRP A 175 0.69 22.09 -41.42
N MET A 176 0.05 22.64 -42.45
CA MET A 176 -0.85 23.78 -42.32
C MET A 176 -2.11 23.48 -43.11
N ASP A 177 -3.22 23.81 -42.43
CA ASP A 177 -4.60 23.93 -42.88
C ASP A 177 -5.33 22.66 -43.33
N ASP A 178 -6.31 22.25 -42.52
CA ASP A 178 -7.70 22.43 -42.95
C ASP A 178 -8.64 22.38 -41.74
N MET A 179 -9.06 23.57 -41.34
CA MET A 179 -10.20 23.81 -40.47
C MET A 179 -11.38 24.14 -41.40
N GLN A 180 -12.29 23.20 -41.67
CA GLN A 180 -13.70 23.54 -41.96
C GLN A 180 -14.62 22.31 -42.02
N ASP A 181 -15.70 22.44 -41.24
CA ASP A 181 -17.06 21.96 -41.50
C ASP A 181 -17.29 20.56 -42.10
N ASN A 182 -17.89 19.68 -41.30
CA ASN A 182 -19.27 19.30 -41.63
C ASN A 182 -20.04 18.65 -40.47
N SER A 183 -21.15 19.30 -40.17
CA SER A 183 -22.39 18.77 -39.60
C SER A 183 -22.80 17.43 -40.22
N ARG A 184 -23.14 16.41 -39.40
CA ARG A 184 -24.45 15.70 -39.38
C ARG A 184 -24.42 14.26 -38.85
N LYS A 185 -25.39 14.04 -37.94
CA LYS A 185 -26.32 12.90 -37.79
C LYS A 185 -25.98 11.74 -36.82
N SER A 186 -26.82 11.72 -35.78
CA SER A 186 -27.28 10.59 -34.97
C SER A 186 -27.67 9.35 -35.78
N SER A 187 -27.50 8.17 -35.15
CA SER A 187 -28.35 6.99 -35.40
C SER A 187 -28.57 6.16 -34.12
N THR A 188 -29.83 6.19 -33.71
CA THR A 188 -30.72 5.26 -32.99
C THR A 188 -30.25 3.83 -32.67
N PHE A 189 -30.62 3.38 -31.47
CA PHE A 189 -30.70 2.00 -30.95
C PHE A 189 -31.90 1.23 -31.53
N CYS A 190 -31.70 -0.04 -31.91
CA CYS A 190 -32.62 -1.20 -31.89
C CYS A 190 -31.73 -2.45 -32.15
N ALA A 191 -31.97 -3.64 -31.61
CA ALA A 191 -33.16 -4.28 -31.05
C ALA A 191 -32.81 -5.17 -29.85
#